data_AF-A0AAD5RER0-F1
#
_entry.id   AF-A0AAD5RER0-F1
#
_cell.length_a   1.000
_cell.length_b   1.000
_cell.length_c   1.000
_cell.angle_alpha   90.00
_cell.angle_beta   90.00
_cell.angle_gamma   90.00
#
_symmetry.space_group_name_H-M   'P 1'
#
loop_
_entity.id
_entity.type
_entity.pdbx_description
1 polymer ?
#
loop_
_entity_poly.entity_id
_entity_poly.type
_entity_poly.pdbx_seq_one_letter_code
_entity_poly.pdbx_strand_id
1 'polypeptide(L)'
;MNAFIDTYFIEHEPSTSSQTIEGGDQEHDEFDHVVQSEVDQVIEVKKEREMDRRERDRKELDHLLQESNDGEVDLQKYREQRSKMRRAEAARSRYQRMTDAERKIYNHRRRLRALGLDPDMPKGQFVDNEAIREHIKMANAKKAEAARLRYHRMSADERREYNQRRTESFRKRRVEEEILLSTPAGRISAEALQKAQQIMIRNARKAEAARARYQKMTPEQRKVYS
;
A
#
# COMPACT_ATOMS: atom_id res chain seq x y z
N MET A 1 42.05 44.32 -13.32
CA MET A 1 43.18 44.37 -12.38
C MET A 1 43.12 43.07 -11.58
N ASN A 2 43.82 42.01 -11.98
CA ASN A 2 45.23 41.66 -11.63
C ASN A 2 45.43 41.74 -10.10
N ALA A 3 45.87 40.73 -9.34
CA ALA A 3 46.81 39.61 -9.58
C ALA A 3 46.47 38.41 -8.63
N PHE A 4 46.72 37.11 -8.90
CA PHE A 4 48.01 36.38 -9.08
C PHE A 4 48.92 36.58 -7.82
N ILE A 5 49.23 35.60 -6.95
CA ILE A 5 50.12 34.41 -7.05
C ILE A 5 50.10 33.76 -5.62
N ASP A 6 49.81 32.46 -5.43
CA ASP A 6 50.75 31.31 -5.41
C ASP A 6 51.79 31.40 -4.26
N THR A 7 51.85 30.51 -3.27
CA THR A 7 52.36 29.14 -3.30
C THR A 7 52.47 28.70 -1.82
N TYR A 8 52.34 27.41 -1.51
CA TYR A 8 53.27 26.66 -0.63
C TYR A 8 52.81 25.20 -0.60
N PHE A 9 53.35 24.50 -1.58
CA PHE A 9 53.56 23.07 -1.66
C PHE A 9 54.51 22.68 -0.52
N ILE A 10 54.09 21.84 0.42
CA ILE A 10 54.97 21.28 1.45
C ILE A 10 55.13 19.80 1.13
N GLU A 11 56.30 19.49 0.57
CA GLU A 11 56.80 18.14 0.39
C GLU A 11 57.14 17.56 1.76
N HIS A 12 56.53 16.44 2.12
CA HIS A 12 57.02 15.58 3.18
C HIS A 12 57.65 14.34 2.55
N GLU A 13 58.98 14.35 2.52
CA GLU A 13 59.84 13.19 2.27
C GLU A 13 59.47 12.01 3.20
N PRO A 14 59.33 10.77 2.69
CA PRO A 14 59.19 9.60 3.54
C PRO A 14 60.57 9.15 4.07
N SER A 15 60.78 9.36 5.37
CA SER A 15 61.90 8.78 6.11
C SER A 15 61.80 7.25 6.13
N THR A 16 62.74 6.57 5.49
CA THR A 16 62.94 5.13 5.59
C THR A 16 63.58 4.80 6.94
N SER A 17 62.79 4.27 7.88
CA SER A 17 63.32 3.60 9.07
C SER A 17 62.81 2.16 9.07
N SER A 18 63.70 1.25 8.69
CA SER A 18 63.53 -0.18 8.90
C SER A 18 63.56 -0.48 10.39
N GLN A 19 62.42 -0.86 10.95
CA GLN A 19 62.36 -1.71 12.13
C GLN A 19 61.57 -2.97 11.77
N THR A 20 62.32 -4.06 11.67
CA THR A 20 61.84 -5.43 11.69
C THR A 20 61.11 -5.69 13.01
N ILE A 21 59.80 -5.86 12.95
CA ILE A 21 59.03 -6.57 13.97
C ILE A 21 58.56 -7.86 13.30
N GLU A 22 59.33 -8.93 13.53
CA GLU A 22 58.87 -10.29 13.33
C GLU A 22 57.88 -10.63 14.45
N GLY A 23 56.70 -11.14 14.07
CA GLY A 23 55.77 -11.81 14.98
C GLY A 23 54.35 -11.26 14.92
N GLY A 24 53.47 -11.95 14.19
CA GLY A 24 52.03 -11.72 14.32
C GLY A 24 51.10 -12.12 13.17
N ASP A 25 51.56 -12.71 12.07
CA ASP A 25 50.69 -13.07 10.93
C ASP A 25 50.05 -14.47 11.07
N GLN A 26 49.25 -14.70 12.12
CA GLN A 26 48.46 -15.95 12.21
C GLN A 26 47.00 -15.77 12.66
N GLU A 27 46.58 -14.64 13.23
CA GLU A 27 45.17 -14.48 13.68
C GLU A 27 44.30 -13.61 12.76
N HIS A 28 44.89 -12.86 11.82
CA HIS A 28 44.11 -12.09 10.84
C HIS A 28 43.55 -12.95 9.69
N ASP A 29 44.26 -14.02 9.31
CA ASP A 29 43.83 -14.91 8.22
C ASP A 29 42.65 -15.80 8.64
N GLU A 30 42.59 -16.27 9.90
CA GLU A 30 41.52 -17.17 10.35
C GLU A 30 40.16 -16.48 10.43
N PHE A 31 40.11 -15.21 10.86
CA PHE A 31 38.87 -14.43 10.90
C PHE A 31 38.35 -14.09 9.50
N ASP A 32 39.23 -13.70 8.57
CA ASP A 32 38.88 -13.45 7.18
C ASP A 32 38.46 -14.74 6.46
N HIS A 33 39.10 -15.88 6.73
CA HIS A 33 38.67 -17.18 6.21
C HIS A 33 37.31 -17.64 6.73
N VAL A 34 37.00 -17.40 8.01
CA VAL A 34 35.68 -17.71 8.59
C VAL A 34 34.60 -16.84 7.94
N VAL A 35 34.82 -15.53 7.81
CA VAL A 35 33.89 -14.61 7.13
C VAL A 35 33.73 -14.97 5.66
N GLN A 36 34.81 -15.31 4.96
CA GLN A 36 34.77 -15.76 3.58
C GLN A 36 33.98 -17.08 3.44
N SER A 37 34.19 -18.02 4.36
CA SER A 37 33.48 -19.30 4.38
C SER A 37 31.98 -19.15 4.65
N GLU A 38 31.58 -18.23 5.51
CA GLU A 38 30.17 -17.91 5.77
C GLU A 38 29.52 -17.24 4.55
N VAL A 39 30.25 -16.33 3.89
CA VAL A 39 29.80 -15.68 2.65
C VAL A 39 29.64 -16.71 1.53
N ASP A 40 30.59 -17.62 1.38
CA ASP A 40 30.56 -18.69 0.39
C ASP A 40 29.41 -19.68 0.66
N GLN A 41 29.16 -20.04 1.92
CA GLN A 41 28.00 -20.86 2.30
C GLN A 41 26.67 -20.16 1.97
N VAL A 42 26.54 -18.86 2.23
CA VAL A 42 25.34 -18.07 1.87
C VAL A 42 25.17 -17.98 0.36
N ILE A 43 26.27 -17.90 -0.40
CA ILE A 43 26.26 -17.89 -1.87
C ILE A 43 25.80 -19.26 -2.39
N GLU A 44 26.31 -20.36 -1.86
CA GLU A 44 25.90 -21.71 -2.27
C GLU A 44 24.43 -21.99 -1.98
N VAL A 45 23.92 -21.63 -0.79
CA VAL A 45 22.49 -21.76 -0.48
C VAL A 45 21.62 -20.91 -1.42
N LYS A 46 22.09 -19.73 -1.84
CA LYS A 46 21.39 -18.90 -2.84
C LYS A 46 21.39 -19.55 -4.22
N LYS A 47 22.53 -20.11 -4.64
CA LYS A 47 22.70 -20.84 -5.91
C LYS A 47 21.81 -22.07 -5.95
N GLU A 48 21.82 -22.90 -4.91
CA GLU A 48 20.99 -24.09 -4.78
C GLU A 48 19.51 -23.75 -4.88
N ARG A 49 19.03 -22.76 -4.12
CA ARG A 49 17.65 -22.26 -4.23
C ARG A 49 17.33 -21.75 -5.62
N GLU A 50 18.27 -21.12 -6.31
CA GLU A 50 18.08 -20.67 -7.70
C GLU A 50 18.02 -21.85 -8.68
N MET A 51 18.82 -22.88 -8.48
CA MET A 51 18.80 -24.11 -9.28
C MET A 51 17.48 -24.87 -9.11
N ASP A 52 17.00 -25.07 -7.88
CA ASP A 52 15.68 -25.67 -7.61
C ASP A 52 14.53 -24.87 -8.22
N ARG A 53 14.68 -23.55 -8.29
CA ARG A 53 13.72 -22.66 -8.96
C ARG A 53 13.75 -22.86 -10.46
N ARG A 54 14.94 -22.88 -11.08
CA ARG A 54 15.11 -23.14 -12.52
C ARG A 54 14.60 -24.51 -12.92
N GLU A 55 14.82 -25.52 -12.08
CA GLU A 55 14.32 -26.87 -12.32
C GLU A 55 12.78 -26.94 -12.25
N ARG A 56 12.15 -26.24 -11.28
CA ARG A 56 10.69 -26.11 -11.23
C ARG A 56 10.13 -25.37 -12.44
N ASP A 57 10.73 -24.22 -12.82
CA ASP A 57 10.34 -23.46 -14.01
C ASP A 57 10.44 -24.32 -15.28
N ARG A 58 11.46 -25.19 -15.38
CA ARG A 58 11.66 -26.15 -16.47
C ARG A 58 10.58 -27.22 -16.48
N LYS A 59 10.34 -27.90 -15.35
CA LYS A 59 9.29 -28.94 -15.22
C LYS A 59 7.90 -28.41 -15.54
N GLU A 60 7.57 -27.20 -15.08
CA GLU A 60 6.31 -26.54 -15.40
C GLU A 60 6.19 -26.24 -16.91
N LEU A 61 7.29 -25.80 -17.56
CA LEU A 61 7.31 -25.53 -19.00
C LEU A 61 7.18 -26.82 -19.83
N ASP A 62 7.87 -27.90 -19.42
CA ASP A 62 7.80 -29.21 -20.06
C ASP A 62 6.37 -29.78 -19.97
N HIS A 63 5.71 -29.62 -18.82
CA HIS A 63 4.29 -30.01 -18.64
C HIS A 63 3.36 -29.20 -19.57
N LEU A 64 3.56 -27.88 -19.64
CA LEU A 64 2.80 -27.00 -20.54
C LEU A 64 2.98 -27.38 -22.01
N LEU A 65 4.21 -27.72 -22.41
CA LEU A 65 4.54 -28.18 -23.77
C LEU A 65 3.90 -29.54 -24.09
N GLN A 66 3.82 -30.43 -23.11
CA GLN A 66 3.20 -31.75 -23.25
C GLN A 66 1.66 -31.69 -23.30
N GLU A 67 1.03 -30.72 -22.62
CA GLU A 67 -0.42 -30.49 -22.67
C GLU A 67 -0.88 -29.77 -23.95
N SER A 68 -0.02 -28.96 -24.56
CA SER A 68 -0.30 -28.31 -25.86
C SER A 68 -0.10 -29.30 -27.01
N ASN A 69 -1.14 -30.08 -27.33
CA ASN A 69 -1.07 -31.15 -28.34
C ASN A 69 -0.77 -30.66 -29.78
N ASP A 70 -1.05 -29.40 -30.13
CA ASP A 70 -0.91 -28.88 -31.52
C ASP A 70 -0.36 -27.42 -31.67
N GLY A 71 0.09 -26.73 -30.61
CA GLY A 71 0.22 -25.26 -30.68
C GLY A 71 1.40 -24.66 -29.94
N GLU A 72 2.29 -24.04 -30.71
CA GLU A 72 3.43 -23.18 -30.32
C GLU A 72 3.25 -22.49 -28.96
N VAL A 73 3.97 -22.98 -27.95
CA VAL A 73 4.03 -22.32 -26.64
C VAL A 73 4.81 -21.02 -26.81
N ASP A 74 4.12 -19.89 -26.66
CA ASP A 74 4.72 -18.57 -26.63
C ASP A 74 5.63 -18.43 -25.40
N LEU A 75 6.88 -18.84 -25.57
CA LEU A 75 7.93 -18.86 -24.55
C LEU A 75 8.12 -17.47 -23.92
N GLN A 76 7.87 -16.41 -24.69
CA GLN A 76 7.97 -15.04 -24.21
C GLN A 76 6.84 -14.72 -23.22
N LYS A 77 5.58 -15.04 -23.57
CA LYS A 77 4.44 -14.89 -22.64
C LYS A 77 4.62 -15.71 -21.37
N TYR A 78 5.14 -16.94 -21.45
CA TYR A 78 5.39 -17.77 -20.26
C TYR A 78 6.44 -17.12 -19.34
N ARG A 79 7.57 -16.66 -19.90
CA ARG A 79 8.62 -15.94 -19.14
C ARG A 79 8.06 -14.67 -18.47
N GLU A 80 7.25 -13.91 -19.20
CA GLU A 80 6.58 -12.72 -18.68
C GLU A 80 5.61 -13.06 -17.54
N GLN A 81 4.82 -14.13 -17.67
CA GLN A 81 3.88 -14.60 -16.66
C GLN A 81 4.60 -15.05 -15.38
N ARG A 82 5.67 -15.87 -15.49
CA ARG A 82 6.50 -16.24 -14.33
C ARG A 82 7.13 -15.01 -13.68
N SER A 83 7.69 -14.09 -14.46
CA SER A 83 8.24 -12.83 -13.95
C SER A 83 7.19 -12.00 -13.19
N LYS A 84 5.97 -11.91 -13.72
CA LYS A 84 4.84 -11.22 -13.07
C LYS A 84 4.41 -11.92 -11.78
N MET A 85 4.34 -13.25 -11.77
CA MET A 85 4.03 -14.03 -10.58
C MET A 85 5.07 -13.81 -9.48
N ARG A 86 6.38 -13.87 -9.82
CA ARG A 86 7.47 -13.60 -8.87
C ARG A 86 7.38 -12.19 -8.28
N ARG A 87 7.14 -11.18 -9.13
CA ARG A 87 6.95 -9.80 -8.66
C ARG A 87 5.73 -9.68 -7.74
N ALA A 88 4.64 -10.36 -8.06
CA ALA A 88 3.43 -10.36 -7.24
C ALA A 88 3.63 -11.08 -5.89
N GLU A 89 4.32 -12.22 -5.88
CA GLU A 89 4.66 -12.97 -4.67
C GLU A 89 5.57 -12.14 -3.75
N ALA A 90 6.65 -11.58 -4.29
CA ALA A 90 7.55 -10.71 -3.53
C ALA A 90 6.79 -9.50 -2.93
N ALA A 91 5.84 -8.92 -3.66
CA ALA A 91 4.99 -7.84 -3.16
C ALA A 91 4.07 -8.31 -2.02
N ARG A 92 3.48 -9.51 -2.11
CA ARG A 92 2.68 -10.11 -1.02
C ARG A 92 3.53 -10.36 0.22
N SER A 93 4.72 -10.95 0.07
CA SER A 93 5.63 -11.18 1.20
C SER A 93 6.05 -9.88 1.89
N ARG A 94 6.34 -8.82 1.11
CA ARG A 94 6.61 -7.48 1.67
C ARG A 94 5.42 -6.95 2.47
N TYR A 95 4.21 -7.03 1.91
CA TYR A 95 2.99 -6.55 2.57
C TYR A 95 2.66 -7.34 3.83
N GLN A 96 2.94 -8.64 3.86
CA GLN A 96 2.75 -9.50 5.03
C GLN A 96 3.65 -9.09 6.19
N ARG A 97 4.91 -8.74 5.91
CA ARG A 97 5.89 -8.29 6.91
C ARG A 97 5.64 -6.87 7.43
N MET A 98 4.88 -6.04 6.70
CA MET A 98 4.52 -4.70 7.15
C MET A 98 3.56 -4.75 8.34
N THR A 99 3.77 -3.84 9.29
CA THR A 99 2.83 -3.53 10.38
C THR A 99 1.56 -2.87 9.85
N ASP A 100 0.49 -2.84 10.65
CA ASP A 100 -0.77 -2.22 10.23
C ASP A 100 -0.66 -0.70 10.01
N ALA A 101 0.20 -0.02 10.76
CA ALA A 101 0.50 1.39 10.55
C ALA A 101 1.17 1.61 9.19
N GLU A 102 2.18 0.81 8.85
CA GLU A 102 2.89 0.87 7.57
C GLU A 102 1.98 0.52 6.40
N ARG A 103 1.14 -0.51 6.53
CA ARG A 103 0.14 -0.88 5.51
C ARG A 103 -0.83 0.27 5.25
N LYS A 104 -1.26 0.98 6.30
CA LYS A 104 -2.16 2.14 6.18
C LYS A 104 -1.50 3.26 5.37
N ILE A 105 -0.24 3.58 5.65
CA ILE A 105 0.54 4.60 4.93
C ILE A 105 0.79 4.16 3.47
N TYR A 106 1.27 2.94 3.27
CA TYR A 106 1.54 2.36 1.94
C TYR A 106 0.28 2.38 1.07
N ASN A 107 -0.86 1.92 1.59
CA ASN A 107 -2.12 1.92 0.87
C ASN A 107 -2.63 3.33 0.59
N HIS A 108 -2.44 4.27 1.53
CA HIS A 108 -2.79 5.66 1.31
C HIS A 108 -1.99 6.25 0.14
N ARG A 109 -0.65 6.12 0.17
CA ARG A 109 0.23 6.58 -0.92
C ARG A 109 -0.08 5.90 -2.26
N ARG A 110 -0.38 4.59 -2.24
CA ARG A 110 -0.80 3.84 -3.43
C ARG A 110 -2.10 4.38 -4.02
N ARG A 111 -3.09 4.71 -3.19
CA ARG A 111 -4.36 5.32 -3.66
C ARG A 111 -4.14 6.68 -4.30
N LEU A 112 -3.25 7.51 -3.72
CA LEU A 112 -2.88 8.79 -4.30
C LEU A 112 -2.24 8.60 -5.68
N ARG A 113 -1.24 7.73 -5.81
CA ARG A 113 -0.63 7.42 -7.11
C ARG A 113 -1.62 6.89 -8.14
N ALA A 114 -2.58 6.06 -7.72
CA ALA A 114 -3.63 5.56 -8.61
C ALA A 114 -4.57 6.66 -9.13
N LEU A 115 -4.62 7.81 -8.45
CA LEU A 115 -5.34 9.01 -8.87
C LEU A 115 -4.43 10.00 -9.62
N GLY A 116 -3.19 9.61 -9.94
CA GLY A 116 -2.19 10.50 -10.55
C GLY A 116 -1.61 11.54 -9.59
N LEU A 117 -1.81 11.36 -8.29
CA LEU A 117 -1.29 12.27 -7.26
C LEU A 117 0.04 11.82 -6.71
N ASP A 118 0.94 12.78 -6.57
CA ASP A 118 2.16 12.60 -5.80
C ASP A 118 1.81 12.50 -4.30
N PRO A 119 2.15 11.38 -3.62
CA PRO A 119 1.91 11.24 -2.19
C PRO A 119 2.64 12.26 -1.31
N ASP A 120 3.71 12.88 -1.80
CA ASP A 120 4.55 13.81 -1.02
C ASP A 120 4.21 15.29 -1.30
N MET A 121 3.20 15.56 -2.16
CA MET A 121 2.66 16.89 -2.37
C MET A 121 1.93 17.45 -1.12
N PRO A 122 1.99 18.78 -0.88
CA PRO A 122 1.30 19.40 0.24
C PRO A 122 -0.22 19.27 0.11
N LYS A 123 -0.89 18.99 1.25
CA LYS A 123 -2.31 18.58 1.30
C LYS A 123 -3.31 19.57 0.68
N GLY A 124 -2.96 20.86 0.61
CA GLY A 124 -3.79 21.90 0.00
C GLY A 124 -3.88 21.79 -1.52
N GLN A 125 -2.81 21.35 -2.19
CA GLN A 125 -2.73 21.28 -3.65
C GLN A 125 -3.58 20.15 -4.25
N PHE A 126 -3.91 19.12 -3.46
CA PHE A 126 -4.76 17.99 -3.92
C PHE A 126 -6.19 18.41 -4.22
N VAL A 127 -6.68 19.46 -3.56
CA VAL A 127 -8.09 19.87 -3.60
C VAL A 127 -8.38 20.66 -4.87
N ASP A 128 -7.39 21.33 -5.45
CA ASP A 128 -7.52 22.22 -6.61
C ASP A 128 -7.31 21.51 -7.96
N ASN A 129 -6.98 20.21 -7.94
CA ASN A 129 -6.76 19.47 -9.16
C ASN A 129 -8.10 18.93 -9.71
N GLU A 130 -8.70 19.72 -10.61
CA GLU A 130 -9.99 19.44 -11.25
C GLU A 130 -10.03 18.06 -11.94
N ALA A 131 -8.90 17.59 -12.49
CA ALA A 131 -8.80 16.27 -13.10
C ALA A 131 -9.09 15.13 -12.10
N ILE A 132 -8.78 15.32 -10.83
CA ILE A 132 -9.02 14.34 -9.77
C ILE A 132 -10.49 14.32 -9.39
N ARG A 133 -11.12 15.49 -9.31
CA ARG A 133 -12.56 15.59 -9.05
C ARG A 133 -13.33 14.88 -10.15
N GLU A 134 -12.97 15.11 -11.40
CA GLU A 134 -13.57 14.42 -12.55
C GLU A 134 -13.25 12.93 -12.54
N HIS A 135 -12.02 12.50 -12.25
CA HIS A 135 -11.71 11.06 -12.13
C HIS A 135 -12.52 10.37 -11.01
N ILE A 136 -12.67 11.01 -9.86
CA ILE A 136 -13.50 10.50 -8.75
C ILE A 136 -14.97 10.43 -9.17
N LYS A 137 -15.47 11.47 -9.83
CA LYS A 137 -16.85 11.54 -10.35
C LYS A 137 -17.11 10.44 -11.37
N MET A 138 -16.21 10.23 -12.33
CA MET A 138 -16.28 9.14 -13.31
C MET A 138 -16.23 7.76 -12.63
N ALA A 139 -15.31 7.54 -11.69
CA ALA A 139 -15.22 6.29 -10.95
C ALA A 139 -16.48 6.00 -10.13
N ASN A 140 -17.07 7.03 -9.51
CA ASN A 140 -18.33 6.93 -8.80
C ASN A 140 -19.50 6.66 -9.75
N ALA A 141 -19.54 7.32 -10.91
CA ALA A 141 -20.55 7.07 -11.94
C ALA A 141 -20.49 5.62 -12.44
N LYS A 142 -19.30 5.09 -12.74
CA LYS A 142 -19.09 3.69 -13.13
C LYS A 142 -19.55 2.71 -12.03
N LYS A 143 -19.26 3.01 -10.76
CA LYS A 143 -19.74 2.20 -9.63
C LYS A 143 -21.27 2.25 -9.50
N ALA A 144 -21.87 3.42 -9.69
CA ALA A 144 -23.31 3.60 -9.62
C ALA A 144 -24.03 2.85 -10.76
N GLU A 145 -23.50 2.92 -11.97
CA GLU A 145 -24.02 2.22 -13.14
C GLU A 145 -23.91 0.70 -12.98
N ALA A 146 -22.76 0.20 -12.51
CA ALA A 146 -22.62 -1.22 -12.16
C ALA A 146 -23.61 -1.67 -11.06
N ALA A 147 -23.89 -0.83 -10.06
CA ALA A 147 -24.89 -1.11 -9.04
C ALA A 147 -26.31 -1.13 -9.62
N ARG A 148 -26.64 -0.22 -10.55
CA ARG A 148 -27.92 -0.21 -11.27
C ARG A 148 -28.10 -1.48 -12.09
N LEU A 149 -27.08 -1.89 -12.84
CA LEU A 149 -27.11 -3.15 -13.61
C LEU A 149 -27.33 -4.36 -12.71
N ARG A 150 -26.64 -4.43 -11.56
CA ARG A 150 -26.90 -5.48 -10.56
C ARG A 150 -28.34 -5.47 -10.07
N TYR A 151 -28.88 -4.29 -9.75
CA TYR A 151 -30.26 -4.16 -9.28
C TYR A 151 -31.30 -4.53 -10.35
N HIS A 152 -31.01 -4.19 -11.62
CA HIS A 152 -31.83 -4.56 -12.75
C HIS A 152 -31.80 -6.06 -13.03
N ARG A 153 -30.66 -6.71 -12.81
CA ARG A 153 -30.48 -8.17 -12.97
C ARG A 153 -31.10 -8.99 -11.83
N MET A 154 -31.29 -8.41 -10.64
CA MET A 154 -31.90 -9.10 -9.51
C MET A 154 -33.40 -9.33 -9.74
N SER A 155 -33.89 -10.49 -9.33
CA SER A 155 -35.31 -10.82 -9.31
C SER A 155 -36.08 -9.98 -8.27
N ALA A 156 -37.41 -10.02 -8.32
CA ALA A 156 -38.24 -9.28 -7.36
C ALA A 156 -38.01 -9.73 -5.90
N ASP A 157 -37.85 -11.04 -5.68
CA ASP A 157 -37.63 -11.59 -4.34
C ASP A 157 -36.21 -11.29 -3.83
N GLU A 158 -35.20 -11.39 -4.69
CA GLU A 158 -33.82 -11.00 -4.35
C GLU A 158 -33.73 -9.50 -3.99
N ARG A 159 -34.44 -8.64 -4.72
CA ARG A 159 -34.52 -7.20 -4.40
C ARG A 159 -35.19 -6.96 -3.05
N ARG A 160 -36.26 -7.69 -2.74
CA ARG A 160 -36.97 -7.59 -1.44
C ARG A 160 -36.04 -7.99 -0.30
N GLU A 161 -35.38 -9.14 -0.42
CA GLU A 161 -34.48 -9.66 0.61
C GLU A 161 -33.25 -8.76 0.80
N TYR A 162 -32.64 -8.28 -0.29
CA TYR A 162 -31.54 -7.32 -0.24
C TYR A 162 -31.95 -6.04 0.49
N ASN A 163 -33.12 -5.47 0.15
CA ASN A 163 -33.63 -4.27 0.79
C ASN A 163 -33.97 -4.50 2.27
N GLN A 164 -34.50 -5.68 2.62
CA GLN A 164 -34.77 -6.07 4.00
C GLN A 164 -33.47 -6.15 4.81
N ARG A 165 -32.47 -6.94 4.35
CA ARG A 165 -31.16 -7.05 4.99
C ARG A 165 -30.48 -5.71 5.16
N ARG A 166 -30.55 -4.86 4.13
CA ARG A 166 -30.02 -3.49 4.18
C ARG A 166 -30.71 -2.64 5.25
N THR A 167 -32.04 -2.68 5.32
CA THR A 167 -32.83 -1.92 6.31
C THR A 167 -32.58 -2.39 7.72
N GLU A 168 -32.54 -3.71 7.95
CA GLU A 168 -32.25 -4.31 9.25
C GLU A 168 -30.83 -3.95 9.72
N SER A 169 -29.84 -3.98 8.83
CA SER A 169 -28.48 -3.54 9.14
C SER A 169 -28.43 -2.08 9.60
N PHE A 170 -29.17 -1.18 8.93
CA PHE A 170 -29.28 0.21 9.37
C PHE A 170 -30.00 0.36 10.72
N ARG A 171 -31.05 -0.42 10.97
CA ARG A 171 -31.75 -0.43 12.26
C ARG A 171 -30.81 -0.88 13.37
N LYS A 172 -30.12 -2.01 13.21
CA LYS A 172 -29.15 -2.54 14.16
C LYS A 172 -28.07 -1.51 14.49
N ARG A 173 -27.49 -0.87 13.48
CA ARG A 173 -26.48 0.19 13.67
C ARG A 173 -27.03 1.39 14.44
N ARG A 174 -28.26 1.83 14.15
CA ARG A 174 -28.87 2.95 14.86
C ARG A 174 -29.05 2.63 16.34
N VAL A 175 -29.59 1.45 16.65
CA VAL A 175 -29.77 0.98 18.03
C VAL A 175 -28.43 0.88 18.74
N GLU A 176 -27.40 0.33 18.09
CA GLU A 176 -26.05 0.25 18.66
C GLU A 176 -25.46 1.64 18.95
N GLU A 177 -25.56 2.59 18.00
CA GLU A 177 -25.10 3.97 18.21
C GLU A 177 -25.90 4.66 19.32
N GLU A 178 -27.21 4.42 19.42
CA GLU A 178 -28.09 4.96 20.47
C GLU A 178 -27.75 4.40 21.86
N ILE A 179 -27.49 3.11 21.97
CA ILE A 179 -27.03 2.47 23.22
C ILE A 179 -25.70 3.08 23.66
N LEU A 180 -24.75 3.25 22.73
CA LEU A 180 -23.45 3.84 23.05
C LEU A 180 -23.54 5.31 23.51
N LEU A 181 -24.52 6.06 23.01
CA LEU A 181 -24.72 7.47 23.39
C LEU A 181 -25.58 7.63 24.65
N SER A 182 -26.49 6.70 24.93
CA SER A 182 -27.39 6.76 26.09
C SER A 182 -26.82 6.09 27.34
N THR A 183 -25.86 5.16 27.20
CA THR A 183 -25.24 4.49 28.35
C THR A 183 -24.23 5.43 29.03
N PRO A 184 -24.33 5.66 30.35
CA PRO A 184 -23.39 6.53 31.07
C PRO A 184 -21.94 6.06 30.99
N ALA A 185 -20.99 7.00 30.91
CA ALA A 185 -19.56 6.73 30.75
C ALA A 185 -18.97 5.79 31.82
N GLY A 186 -19.50 5.81 33.04
CA GLY A 186 -19.04 4.94 34.13
C GLY A 186 -19.49 3.48 34.03
N ARG A 187 -20.32 3.11 33.04
CA ARG A 187 -20.80 1.73 32.81
C ARG A 187 -20.33 1.12 31.49
N ILE A 188 -19.54 1.84 30.71
CA ILE A 188 -19.04 1.39 29.41
C ILE A 188 -17.52 1.26 29.44
N SER A 189 -16.98 0.38 28.58
CA SER A 189 -15.54 0.25 28.42
C SER A 189 -14.91 1.51 27.83
N ALA A 190 -13.61 1.73 28.06
CA ALA A 190 -12.88 2.86 27.48
C ALA A 190 -12.95 2.88 25.94
N GLU A 191 -12.94 1.72 25.28
CA GLU A 191 -13.10 1.61 23.84
C GLU A 191 -14.51 2.03 23.37
N ALA A 192 -15.55 1.60 24.09
CA ALA A 192 -16.92 2.00 23.80
C ALA A 192 -17.13 3.51 23.98
N LEU A 193 -16.50 4.12 24.99
CA LEU A 193 -16.51 5.56 25.20
C LEU A 193 -15.83 6.31 24.05
N GLN A 194 -14.66 5.85 23.59
CA GLN A 194 -13.98 6.42 22.42
C GLN A 194 -14.85 6.33 21.16
N LYS A 195 -15.52 5.19 20.94
CA LYS A 195 -16.46 5.00 19.83
C LYS A 195 -17.64 5.97 19.93
N ALA A 196 -18.22 6.15 21.12
CA ALA A 196 -19.30 7.11 21.36
C ALA A 196 -18.86 8.55 21.05
N GLN A 197 -17.68 8.97 21.53
CA GLN A 197 -17.10 10.28 21.22
C GLN A 197 -16.92 10.50 19.71
N GLN A 198 -16.42 9.49 18.98
CA GLN A 198 -16.30 9.56 17.53
C GLN A 198 -17.66 9.73 16.83
N ILE A 199 -18.70 9.03 17.30
CA ILE A 199 -20.07 9.17 16.78
C ILE A 199 -20.57 10.61 17.01
N MET A 200 -20.34 11.19 18.19
CA MET A 200 -20.73 12.57 18.50
C MET A 200 -20.06 13.56 17.55
N ILE A 201 -18.73 13.47 17.37
CA ILE A 201 -17.97 14.34 16.45
C ILE A 201 -18.49 14.19 15.02
N ARG A 202 -18.74 12.95 14.56
CA ARG A 202 -19.30 12.68 13.23
C ARG A 202 -20.68 13.31 13.06
N ASN A 203 -21.55 13.19 14.05
CA ASN A 203 -22.90 13.75 14.01
C ASN A 203 -22.87 15.28 14.01
N ALA A 204 -22.01 15.89 14.83
CA ALA A 204 -21.79 17.34 14.86
C ALA A 204 -21.32 17.86 13.49
N ARG A 205 -20.30 17.23 12.88
CA ARG A 205 -19.81 17.58 11.54
C ARG A 205 -20.90 17.45 10.47
N LYS A 206 -21.72 16.40 10.54
CA LYS A 206 -22.86 16.21 9.62
C LYS A 206 -23.91 17.30 9.78
N ALA A 207 -24.25 17.66 11.02
CA ALA A 207 -25.20 18.72 11.31
C ALA A 207 -24.68 20.09 10.82
N GLU A 208 -23.41 20.40 11.06
CA GLU A 208 -22.75 21.60 10.56
C GLU A 208 -22.75 21.66 9.03
N ALA A 209 -22.37 20.58 8.35
CA ALA A 209 -22.41 20.51 6.90
C ALA A 209 -23.84 20.68 6.34
N ALA A 210 -24.86 20.13 7.01
CA ALA A 210 -26.25 20.33 6.63
C ALA A 210 -26.68 21.80 6.80
N ARG A 211 -26.29 22.45 7.90
CA ARG A 211 -26.52 23.90 8.12
C ARG A 211 -25.85 24.74 7.05
N ALA A 212 -24.59 24.48 6.73
CA ALA A 212 -23.85 25.20 5.69
C ALA A 212 -24.49 25.02 4.31
N ARG A 213 -25.01 23.83 3.99
CA ARG A 213 -25.78 23.59 2.76
C ARG A 213 -27.07 24.40 2.74
N TYR A 214 -27.85 24.36 3.83
CA TYR A 214 -29.09 25.12 3.94
C TYR A 214 -28.85 26.64 3.82
N GLN A 215 -27.77 27.14 4.41
CA GLN A 215 -27.36 28.53 4.30
C GLN A 215 -27.06 28.95 2.85
N LYS A 216 -26.45 28.06 2.06
CA LYS A 216 -26.15 28.28 0.63
C LYS A 216 -27.36 28.10 -0.29
N MET A 217 -28.44 27.45 0.16
CA MET A 217 -29.67 27.28 -0.63
C MET A 217 -30.47 28.59 -0.73
N THR A 218 -31.07 28.82 -1.89
CA THR A 218 -31.99 29.95 -2.12
C THR A 218 -33.31 29.77 -1.37
N PRO A 219 -34.09 30.85 -1.13
CA PRO A 219 -35.41 30.74 -0.48
C PRO A 219 -36.36 29.77 -1.17
N GLU A 220 -36.35 29.72 -2.50
CA GLU A 220 -37.16 28.77 -3.29
C GLU A 220 -36.72 27.32 -3.07
N GLN A 221 -35.41 27.06 -3.01
CA GLN A 221 -34.86 25.73 -2.74
C GLN A 221 -35.18 25.26 -1.31
N ARG A 222 -35.24 26.17 -0.34
CA ARG A 222 -35.60 25.86 1.05
C ARG A 222 -37.07 25.46 1.20
N LYS A 223 -37.96 26.03 0.37
CA LYS A 223 -39.40 25.73 0.39
C LYS A 223 -39.72 24.27 0.04
N VAL A 224 -38.85 23.58 -0.68
CA VAL A 224 -38.99 22.13 -1.00
C VAL A 224 -38.75 21.24 0.22
N TYR A 225 -38.09 21.76 1.27
CA TYR A 225 -37.76 21.03 2.49
C TYR A 225 -38.64 21.42 3.70
N SER A 226 -39.51 22.41 3.55
CA SER A 226 -40.49 22.87 4.55
C SER A 226 -41.83 22.17 4.37
#